data_AF-A0A376F871-F1
#
_entry.id   AF-A0A376F871-F1
#
_cell.length_a   1.000
_cell.length_b   1.000
_cell.length_c   1.000
_cell.angle_alpha   90.00
_cell.angle_beta   90.00
_cell.angle_gamma   90.00
#
_symmetry.space_group_name_H-M   'P 1'
#
loop_
_entity.id
_entity.type
_entity.pdbx_description
1 polymer ?
#
loop_
_entity_poly.entity_id
_entity_poly.type
_entity_poly.pdbx_seq_one_letter_code
_entity_poly.pdbx_strand_id
1 'polypeptide(L)'
;MSPGGDAPHTLQIGDNNQIVAKTGVTVVGDFRRRDIALGGQGAPLVPAFHQALLAHPTERRMVLNIGGIANLSMLIPGQPVRGYDTGPGNMLMDAWIWRQCGQPYDKNAEWGERGGK
;
A
#
# COMPACT_ATOMS: atom_id res chain seq x y z
N MET A 1 0.22 -5.14 12.89
CA MET A 1 -0.92 -5.96 12.42
C MET A 1 -0.51 -7.41 12.51
N SER A 2 -1.43 -8.30 12.85
CA SER A 2 -1.18 -9.76 12.87
C SER A 2 -2.43 -10.46 12.32
N PRO A 3 -2.61 -10.58 11.01
CA PRO A 3 -3.84 -11.14 10.42
C PRO A 3 -3.95 -12.66 10.57
N GLY A 4 -2.82 -13.37 10.70
CA GLY A 4 -2.77 -14.83 10.81
C GLY A 4 -2.50 -15.39 12.21
N GLY A 5 -2.51 -14.55 13.26
CA GLY A 5 -2.31 -14.99 14.64
C GLY A 5 -3.61 -15.40 15.33
N ASP A 6 -3.51 -15.93 16.56
CA ASP A 6 -4.66 -16.39 17.38
C ASP A 6 -5.71 -15.30 17.66
N ALA A 7 -5.31 -14.03 17.54
CA ALA A 7 -6.19 -12.87 17.59
C ALA A 7 -5.91 -11.94 16.39
N PRO A 8 -6.56 -12.18 15.23
CA PRO A 8 -6.36 -11.38 14.02
C PRO A 8 -6.68 -9.90 14.24
N HIS A 9 -5.70 -9.02 14.04
CA HIS A 9 -5.91 -7.58 14.28
C HIS A 9 -5.05 -6.67 13.41
N THR A 10 -5.53 -5.44 13.24
CA THR A 10 -4.81 -4.30 12.67
C THR A 10 -5.22 -3.02 13.39
N LEU A 11 -4.32 -2.05 13.41
CA LEU A 11 -4.54 -0.76 14.06
C LEU A 11 -4.16 0.36 13.10
N GLN A 12 -5.11 1.26 12.88
CA GLN A 12 -4.91 2.54 12.22
C GLN A 12 -5.33 3.63 13.21
N ILE A 13 -4.39 4.53 13.50
CA ILE A 13 -4.68 5.74 14.29
C ILE A 13 -5.30 6.81 13.39
N GLY A 14 -5.91 7.81 14.02
CA GLY A 14 -6.68 8.87 13.34
C GLY A 14 -8.15 8.74 13.69
N ASP A 15 -8.63 9.61 14.59
CA ASP A 15 -10.02 9.59 15.03
C ASP A 15 -10.93 10.22 13.96
N ASN A 16 -11.76 9.38 13.33
CA ASN A 16 -12.73 9.83 12.34
C ASN A 16 -13.69 10.90 12.90
N ASN A 17 -14.04 10.86 14.19
CA ASN A 17 -14.93 11.85 14.81
C ASN A 17 -14.26 13.22 14.90
N GLN A 18 -12.96 13.27 15.22
CA GLN A 18 -12.19 14.51 15.21
C GLN A 18 -12.09 15.09 13.80
N ILE A 19 -11.97 14.26 12.77
CA ILE A 19 -11.93 14.71 11.37
C ILE A 19 -13.29 15.32 10.99
N VAL A 20 -14.41 14.65 11.30
CA VAL A 20 -15.76 15.18 11.06
C VAL A 20 -15.94 16.51 11.79
N ALA A 21 -15.60 16.58 13.08
CA ALA A 21 -15.79 17.79 13.89
C ALA A 21 -15.00 19.00 13.35
N LYS A 22 -13.81 18.77 12.80
CA LYS A 22 -12.95 19.84 12.25
C LYS A 22 -13.32 20.26 10.82
N THR A 23 -13.88 19.36 10.03
CA THR A 23 -14.10 19.58 8.58
C THR A 23 -15.55 19.81 8.22
N GLY A 24 -16.50 19.35 9.04
CA GLY A 24 -17.93 19.32 8.71
C GLY A 24 -18.29 18.33 7.60
N VAL A 25 -17.35 17.48 7.17
CA VAL A 25 -17.53 16.52 6.08
C VAL A 25 -17.72 15.11 6.65
N THR A 26 -18.62 14.33 6.07
CA THR A 26 -18.80 12.91 6.40
C THR A 26 -17.50 12.13 6.16
N VAL A 27 -17.05 11.38 7.17
CA VAL A 27 -15.81 10.57 7.10
C VAL A 27 -16.16 9.09 7.05
N VAL A 28 -15.58 8.38 6.09
CA VAL A 28 -15.57 6.91 6.03
C VAL A 28 -14.14 6.44 6.27
N GLY A 29 -13.92 5.59 7.27
CA GLY A 29 -12.60 5.10 7.66
C GLY A 29 -12.64 3.65 8.15
N ASP A 30 -11.53 3.18 8.72
CA ASP A 30 -11.36 1.82 9.27
C ASP A 30 -11.61 0.67 8.26
N PHE A 31 -11.14 0.86 7.03
CA PHE A 31 -11.41 -0.09 5.93
C PHE A 31 -10.84 -1.50 6.13
N ARG A 32 -9.76 -1.66 6.90
CA ARG A 32 -9.03 -2.95 7.00
C ARG A 32 -9.64 -3.91 8.01
N ARG A 33 -10.25 -3.40 9.08
CA ARG A 33 -10.73 -4.26 10.19
C ARG A 33 -11.86 -5.17 9.74
N ARG A 34 -12.70 -4.74 8.80
CA ARG A 34 -13.76 -5.59 8.23
C ARG A 34 -13.19 -6.76 7.42
N ASP A 35 -12.16 -6.54 6.62
CA ASP A 35 -11.51 -7.61 5.84
C ASP A 35 -10.89 -8.67 6.77
N ILE A 36 -10.17 -8.23 7.81
CA ILE A 36 -9.59 -9.13 8.83
C ILE A 36 -10.66 -9.92 9.59
N ALA A 37 -11.79 -9.27 9.94
CA ALA A 37 -12.90 -9.96 10.61
C ALA A 37 -13.54 -11.07 9.74
N LEU A 38 -13.35 -11.02 8.42
CA LEU A 38 -13.80 -12.03 7.47
C LEU A 38 -12.68 -13.04 7.10
N GLY A 39 -11.56 -13.05 7.83
CA GLY A 39 -10.43 -13.95 7.58
C GLY A 39 -9.45 -13.46 6.50
N GLY A 40 -9.63 -12.23 6.01
CA GLY A 40 -8.69 -11.58 5.10
C GLY A 40 -7.43 -11.07 5.79
N GLN A 41 -6.47 -10.59 4.99
CA GLN A 41 -5.20 -10.07 5.52
C GLN A 41 -5.28 -8.58 5.92
N GLY A 42 -6.36 -7.88 5.57
CA GLY A 42 -6.51 -6.44 5.72
C GLY A 42 -5.70 -5.62 4.71
N ALA A 43 -5.00 -6.27 3.79
CA ALA A 43 -4.16 -5.67 2.76
C ALA A 43 -3.82 -6.69 1.64
N PRO A 44 -3.47 -6.22 0.42
CA PRO A 44 -3.68 -4.85 -0.07
C PRO A 44 -5.16 -4.61 -0.41
N LEU A 45 -5.71 -3.45 -0.04
CA LEU A 45 -7.11 -3.08 -0.35
C LEU A 45 -7.29 -2.47 -1.75
N VAL A 46 -6.19 -1.99 -2.33
CA VAL A 46 -6.17 -1.28 -3.63
C VAL A 46 -6.52 -2.16 -4.86
N PRO A 47 -6.34 -3.50 -4.89
CA PRO A 47 -6.65 -4.29 -6.09
C PRO A 47 -8.11 -4.16 -6.58
N ALA A 48 -9.08 -4.03 -5.67
CA ALA A 48 -10.48 -3.81 -6.05
C ALA A 48 -10.67 -2.46 -6.77
N PHE A 49 -9.98 -1.42 -6.31
CA PHE A 49 -9.98 -0.10 -6.95
C PHE A 49 -9.25 -0.12 -8.30
N HIS A 50 -8.10 -0.80 -8.38
CA HIS A 50 -7.38 -1.01 -9.64
C HIS A 50 -8.25 -1.74 -10.66
N GLN A 51 -9.03 -2.74 -10.24
CA GLN A 51 -9.97 -3.42 -11.11
C GLN A 51 -11.03 -2.46 -11.67
N ALA A 52 -11.66 -1.69 -10.79
CA ALA A 52 -12.73 -0.78 -11.18
C ALA A 52 -12.29 0.28 -12.20
N LEU A 53 -11.04 0.77 -12.09
CA LEU A 53 -10.53 1.82 -12.96
C LEU A 53 -9.73 1.33 -14.17
N LEU A 54 -8.96 0.27 -13.99
CA LEU A 54 -7.89 -0.12 -14.93
C LEU A 54 -8.12 -1.50 -15.54
N ALA A 55 -9.15 -2.25 -15.17
CA ALA A 55 -9.45 -3.51 -15.87
C ALA A 55 -9.79 -3.24 -17.34
N HIS A 56 -9.47 -4.23 -18.19
CA HIS A 56 -9.78 -4.19 -19.61
C HIS A 56 -10.40 -5.53 -20.03
N PRO A 57 -11.35 -5.57 -20.97
CA PRO A 57 -11.98 -6.82 -21.40
C PRO A 57 -11.00 -7.79 -22.07
N THR A 58 -9.89 -7.29 -22.65
CA THR A 58 -8.95 -8.12 -23.43
C THR A 58 -7.48 -7.96 -23.03
N GLU A 59 -7.12 -6.89 -22.32
CA GLU A 59 -5.72 -6.64 -21.97
C GLU A 59 -5.40 -7.19 -20.59
N ARG A 60 -4.24 -7.81 -20.46
CA ARG A 60 -3.67 -8.18 -19.17
C ARG A 60 -2.91 -6.98 -18.63
N ARG A 61 -3.32 -6.45 -17.50
CA ARG A 61 -2.69 -5.28 -16.88
C ARG A 61 -2.11 -5.65 -15.52
N MET A 62 -0.93 -5.11 -15.24
CA MET A 62 -0.28 -5.21 -13.96
C MET A 62 -0.09 -3.80 -13.42
N VAL A 63 -0.55 -3.54 -12.20
CA VAL A 63 -0.42 -2.24 -11.56
C VAL A 63 0.57 -2.39 -10.42
N LEU A 64 1.75 -1.79 -10.57
CA LEU A 64 2.83 -1.81 -9.59
C LEU A 64 2.84 -0.49 -8.83
N ASN A 65 2.63 -0.55 -7.51
CA ASN A 65 2.83 0.59 -6.62
C ASN A 65 4.16 0.44 -5.89
N ILE A 66 5.04 1.44 -6.02
CA ILE A 66 6.37 1.47 -5.38
C ILE A 66 6.34 2.49 -4.24
N GLY A 67 5.86 2.06 -3.07
CA GLY A 67 5.96 2.81 -1.82
C GLY A 67 7.14 2.35 -0.98
N GLY A 68 7.04 2.44 0.35
CA GLY A 68 8.02 1.81 1.24
C GLY A 68 8.12 0.28 1.01
N ILE A 69 6.96 -0.39 0.97
CA ILE A 69 6.79 -1.75 0.42
C ILE A 69 6.18 -1.62 -0.97
N ALA A 70 6.72 -2.37 -1.93
CA ALA A 70 6.16 -2.49 -3.26
C ALA A 70 5.07 -3.56 -3.29
N ASN A 71 3.98 -3.30 -4.02
CA ASN A 71 2.89 -4.25 -4.21
C ASN A 71 2.38 -4.24 -5.66
N LEU A 72 1.91 -5.39 -6.11
CA LEU A 72 1.41 -5.62 -7.46
C LEU A 72 -0.07 -5.99 -7.41
N SER A 73 -0.86 -5.45 -8.33
CA SER A 73 -2.20 -5.95 -8.67
C SER A 73 -2.21 -6.51 -10.08
N MET A 74 -2.73 -7.73 -10.24
CA MET A 74 -2.86 -8.41 -11.53
C MET A 74 -4.33 -8.38 -11.97
N LEU A 75 -4.58 -7.74 -13.11
CA LEU A 75 -5.88 -7.60 -13.74
C LEU A 75 -5.86 -8.40 -15.04
N ILE A 76 -6.30 -9.66 -14.97
CA ILE A 76 -6.32 -10.58 -16.10
C ILE A 76 -7.79 -10.87 -16.48
N PRO A 77 -8.19 -10.65 -17.75
CA PRO A 77 -9.55 -10.94 -18.18
C PRO A 77 -9.96 -12.38 -17.88
N GLY A 78 -11.17 -12.56 -17.35
CA GLY A 78 -11.72 -13.87 -16.99
C GLY A 78 -11.10 -14.52 -15.74
N GLN A 79 -10.26 -13.82 -14.98
CA GLN A 79 -9.67 -14.33 -13.75
C GLN A 79 -9.97 -13.41 -12.56
N PRO A 80 -10.08 -13.97 -11.34
CA PRO A 80 -10.14 -13.17 -10.13
C PRO A 80 -8.91 -12.26 -10.02
N VAL A 81 -9.13 -11.04 -9.54
CA VAL A 81 -8.05 -10.10 -9.26
C VAL A 81 -7.15 -10.65 -8.16
N ARG A 82 -5.86 -10.53 -8.38
CA ARG A 82 -4.83 -10.97 -7.42
C ARG A 82 -3.96 -9.78 -7.06
N GLY A 83 -3.56 -9.71 -5.79
CA GLY A 83 -2.61 -8.72 -5.32
C GLY A 83 -1.67 -9.31 -4.28
N TYR A 84 -0.43 -8.86 -4.30
CA TYR A 84 0.59 -9.31 -3.36
C TYR A 84 1.66 -8.25 -3.15
N ASP A 85 2.26 -8.25 -1.97
CA ASP A 85 3.46 -7.49 -1.68
C ASP A 85 4.65 -8.19 -2.35
N THR A 86 5.47 -7.43 -3.07
CA THR A 86 6.66 -7.95 -3.75
C THR A 86 7.92 -7.83 -2.90
N GLY A 87 7.86 -7.06 -1.81
CA GLY A 87 8.98 -6.81 -0.91
C GLY A 87 9.29 -5.30 -0.77
N PRO A 88 10.53 -4.93 -0.38
CA PRO A 88 10.89 -3.53 -0.22
C PRO A 88 10.79 -2.77 -1.55
N GLY A 89 10.16 -1.60 -1.51
CA GLY A 89 10.27 -0.56 -2.53
C GLY A 89 11.34 0.44 -2.13
N ASN A 90 10.93 1.62 -1.69
CA ASN A 90 11.86 2.70 -1.35
C ASN A 90 12.42 2.63 0.07
N MET A 91 11.82 1.86 0.99
CA MET A 91 12.15 1.97 2.43
C MET A 91 13.63 1.79 2.77
N LEU A 92 14.33 0.89 2.06
CA LEU A 92 15.73 0.60 2.32
C LEU A 92 16.64 1.69 1.75
N MET A 93 16.29 2.22 0.58
CA MET A 93 17.01 3.33 -0.05
C MET A 93 16.86 4.61 0.76
N ASP A 94 15.63 4.92 1.18
CA ASP A 94 15.31 6.08 2.03
C ASP A 94 16.05 5.99 3.37
N ALA A 95 16.04 4.82 4.02
CA ALA A 95 16.79 4.61 5.26
C ALA A 95 18.30 4.76 5.07
N TRP A 96 18.83 4.31 3.93
CA TRP A 96 20.26 4.37 3.64
C TRP A 96 20.74 5.80 3.39
N ILE A 97 20.07 6.56 2.53
CA ILE A 97 20.43 7.95 2.26
C ILE A 97 20.16 8.85 3.47
N TRP A 98 19.14 8.56 4.28
CA TRP A 98 18.94 9.23 5.56
C TRP A 98 20.16 9.05 6.46
N ARG A 99 20.67 7.81 6.58
CA ARG A 99 21.83 7.51 7.41
C ARG A 99 23.11 8.15 6.91
N GLN A 100 23.33 8.23 5.60
CA GLN A 100 24.57 8.74 5.01
C GLN A 100 24.59 10.26 4.82
N CYS A 101 23.46 10.84 4.41
CA CYS A 101 23.40 12.23 3.95
C CYS A 101 22.36 13.07 4.71
N GLY A 102 21.61 12.49 5.65
CA GLY A 102 20.52 13.18 6.35
C GLY A 102 19.35 13.57 5.44
N GLN A 103 19.27 13.01 4.23
CA GLN A 103 18.21 13.29 3.27
C GLN A 103 17.05 12.30 3.44
N PRO A 104 15.79 12.74 3.32
CA PRO A 104 14.64 11.87 3.55
C PRO A 104 14.45 10.79 2.47
N TYR A 105 14.94 11.02 1.25
CA TYR A 105 14.89 10.07 0.13
C TYR A 105 15.94 10.45 -0.93
N ASP A 106 16.24 9.52 -1.84
CA ASP A 106 17.16 9.75 -2.95
C ASP A 106 16.42 10.34 -4.16
N LYS A 107 16.53 11.66 -4.33
CA LYS A 107 15.82 12.37 -5.38
C LYS A 107 16.31 11.92 -6.75
N ASN A 108 15.39 11.37 -7.55
CA ASN A 108 15.67 10.83 -8.89
C ASN A 108 16.80 9.77 -8.92
N ALA A 109 17.06 9.09 -7.80
CA ALA A 109 18.19 8.17 -7.66
C ALA A 109 19.58 8.82 -7.88
N GLU A 110 19.70 10.15 -7.79
CA GLU A 110 20.94 10.89 -8.09
C GLU A 110 22.13 10.42 -7.24
N TRP A 111 21.90 10.02 -5.99
CA TRP A 111 22.96 9.52 -5.11
C TRP A 111 23.31 8.05 -5.37
N GLY A 112 22.29 7.21 -5.58
CA GLY A 112 22.45 5.82 -5.96
C GLY A 112 23.19 5.65 -7.30
N GLU A 113 22.87 6.47 -8.30
CA GLU A 113 23.54 6.47 -9.61
C GLU A 113 25.02 6.85 -9.52
N ARG A 114 25.41 7.65 -8.51
CA ARG A 114 26.81 8.00 -8.23
C ARG A 114 27.56 6.96 -7.40
N GLY A 115 26.90 5.85 -7.08
CA GLY A 115 27.47 4.72 -6.33
C GLY A 115 27.26 4.76 -4.82
N GLY A 116 26.42 5.67 -4.31
CA GLY A 116 25.97 5.63 -2.91
C GLY A 116 27.07 5.72 -1.85
N LYS A 117 28.09 6.54 -2.11
CA LYS A 117 29.19 6.84 -1.17
C LYS A 117 28.93 8.08 -0.35
#